data_AF-A0AAD2GB71-F1
#
_entry.id   AF-A0AAD2GB71-F1
#
_cell.length_a   1.000
_cell.length_b   1.000
_cell.length_c   1.000
_cell.angle_alpha   90.00
_cell.angle_beta   90.00
_cell.angle_gamma   90.00
#
_symmetry.space_group_name_H-M   'P 1'
#
loop_
_entity.id
_entity.type
_entity.pdbx_description
1 polymer ?
#
loop_
_entity_poly.entity_id
_entity_poly.type
_entity_poly.pdbx_seq_one_letter_code
_entity_poly.pdbx_strand_id
1 'polypeptide(L)'
;MQGQSEDPFVLKGEAMDETAMPPASPDTVDGALRLGIKAIIFAFCGNHQANADEHMDQIQAASIQNAGNSIGFWFEIYTAISCLHCARSASGRQCQKYKRFGKHISKKVKRWIAQGCANVKQLDLLLDAEFAVLAGNDKKAGQLYKKSIKTAEHMPRVSDAGLASERYGEYLLGIGDTEGARDALSHALEFYSRWGSDLKVESIRSKHEELLRPLNI
;
A
#
# COMPACT_ATOMS: atom_id res chain seq x y z
N MET A 1 7.66 -12.46 1.50
CA MET A 1 6.60 -13.12 0.70
C MET A 1 7.25 -14.16 -0.20
N GLN A 2 7.75 -15.27 0.37
CA GLN A 2 8.41 -16.33 -0.42
C GLN A 2 7.42 -17.34 -1.04
N GLY A 3 6.11 -17.08 -0.94
CA GLY A 3 5.09 -17.88 -1.62
C GLY A 3 4.86 -19.29 -1.08
N GLN A 4 5.17 -19.54 0.19
CA GLN A 4 4.89 -20.84 0.84
C GLN A 4 3.40 -21.04 1.18
N SER A 5 2.57 -19.99 1.12
CA SER A 5 1.12 -20.05 1.31
C SER A 5 0.42 -19.96 -0.05
N GLU A 6 -0.56 -20.83 -0.29
CA GLU A 6 -1.45 -20.77 -1.46
C GLU A 6 -2.31 -19.51 -1.46
N ASP A 7 -2.70 -19.02 -0.26
CA ASP A 7 -3.38 -17.74 -0.08
C ASP A 7 -2.37 -16.66 0.34
N PRO A 8 -2.11 -15.62 -0.49
CA PRO A 8 -1.15 -14.57 -0.17
C PRO A 8 -1.60 -13.67 0.99
N PHE A 9 -2.87 -13.74 1.40
CA PHE A 9 -3.44 -12.97 2.52
C PHE A 9 -3.34 -13.71 3.86
N VAL A 10 -2.94 -14.99 3.83
CA VAL A 10 -2.77 -15.82 5.02
C VAL A 10 -1.30 -15.95 5.37
N LEU A 11 -0.97 -15.62 6.62
CA LEU A 11 0.38 -15.76 7.14
C LEU A 11 0.66 -17.22 7.54
N LYS A 12 1.11 -18.01 6.57
CA LYS A 12 1.42 -19.43 6.74
C LYS A 12 2.79 -19.78 6.15
N GLY A 13 3.61 -20.46 6.94
CA GLY A 13 4.92 -20.98 6.58
C GLY A 13 5.52 -21.80 7.72
N GLU A 14 6.77 -22.27 7.56
CA GLU A 14 7.42 -23.15 8.55
C GLU A 14 7.56 -22.50 9.94
N ALA A 15 7.77 -21.18 9.98
CA ALA A 15 7.99 -20.44 11.23
C ALA A 15 6.69 -19.98 11.91
N MET A 16 5.57 -19.90 11.19
CA MET A 16 4.31 -19.38 11.72
C MET A 16 3.11 -19.86 10.89
N ASP A 17 2.05 -20.30 11.57
CA ASP A 17 0.74 -20.57 10.97
C ASP A 17 -0.32 -19.77 11.74
N GLU A 18 -0.79 -18.66 11.15
CA GLU A 18 -1.79 -17.83 11.80
C GLU A 18 -3.15 -18.52 11.99
N THR A 19 -3.45 -19.57 11.22
CA THR A 19 -4.72 -20.32 11.32
C THR A 19 -4.76 -21.21 12.55
N ALA A 20 -3.60 -21.56 13.10
CA ALA A 20 -3.46 -22.30 14.35
C ALA A 20 -3.34 -21.38 15.58
N MET A 21 -3.36 -20.05 15.39
CA MET A 21 -3.22 -19.06 16.44
C MET A 21 -4.56 -18.45 16.85
N PRO A 22 -4.71 -17.93 18.08
CA PRO A 22 -5.86 -17.13 18.44
C PRO A 22 -5.93 -15.86 17.57
N PRO A 23 -7.15 -15.30 17.37
CA PRO A 23 -7.33 -14.03 16.67
C PRO A 23 -6.38 -12.96 17.19
N ALA A 24 -5.79 -12.19 16.28
CA ALA A 24 -4.90 -11.11 16.66
C ALA A 24 -5.69 -10.03 17.44
N SER A 25 -5.14 -9.60 18.58
CA SER A 25 -5.72 -8.52 19.38
C SER A 25 -4.82 -7.28 19.31
N PRO A 26 -5.39 -6.07 19.13
CA PRO A 26 -4.63 -4.82 19.18
C PRO A 26 -4.00 -4.55 20.56
N ASP A 27 -4.54 -5.17 21.62
CA ASP A 27 -4.10 -4.96 23.02
C ASP A 27 -2.74 -5.60 23.32
N THR A 28 -2.26 -6.48 22.44
CA THR A 28 -1.00 -7.21 22.61
C THR A 28 0.01 -6.79 21.56
N VAL A 29 1.30 -6.74 21.90
CA VAL A 29 2.36 -6.40 20.93
C VAL A 29 2.40 -7.41 19.77
N ASP A 30 2.25 -8.70 20.07
CA ASP A 30 2.17 -9.75 19.05
C ASP A 30 0.97 -9.56 18.11
N GLY A 31 -0.22 -9.37 18.67
CA GLY A 31 -1.42 -9.17 17.86
C GLY A 31 -1.36 -7.89 17.03
N ALA A 32 -0.86 -6.78 17.60
CA ALA A 32 -0.61 -5.55 16.87
C ALA A 32 0.38 -5.74 15.70
N LEU A 33 1.44 -6.53 15.90
CA LEU A 33 2.40 -6.87 14.86
C LEU A 33 1.75 -7.69 13.75
N ARG A 34 0.98 -8.73 14.10
CA ARG A 34 0.26 -9.58 13.12
C ARG A 34 -0.74 -8.76 12.30
N LEU A 35 -1.57 -7.95 12.95
CA LEU A 35 -2.50 -7.03 12.28
C LEU A 35 -1.77 -6.07 11.34
N GLY A 36 -0.64 -5.52 11.79
CA GLY A 36 0.19 -4.64 11.00
C GLY A 36 0.78 -5.28 9.76
N ILE A 37 1.33 -6.47 9.90
CA ILE A 37 1.89 -7.25 8.78
C ILE A 37 0.78 -7.59 7.78
N LYS A 38 -0.40 -8.03 8.24
CA LYS A 38 -1.55 -8.28 7.35
C LYS A 38 -1.98 -7.02 6.60
N ALA A 39 -2.06 -5.88 7.28
CA ALA A 39 -2.39 -4.61 6.63
C ALA A 39 -1.38 -4.23 5.53
N ILE A 40 -0.08 -4.50 5.74
CA ILE A 40 0.94 -4.32 4.69
C ILE A 40 0.65 -5.28 3.52
N ILE A 41 0.51 -6.57 3.80
CA ILE A 41 0.26 -7.59 2.77
C ILE A 41 -0.96 -7.22 1.94
N PHE A 42 -2.06 -6.80 2.56
CA PHE A 42 -3.29 -6.47 1.86
C PHE A 42 -3.10 -5.24 0.96
N ALA A 43 -2.34 -4.23 1.42
CA ALA A 43 -1.99 -3.08 0.59
C ALA A 43 -1.14 -3.48 -0.63
N PHE A 44 -0.17 -4.38 -0.47
CA PHE A 44 0.69 -4.84 -1.55
C PHE A 44 -0.02 -5.81 -2.51
N CYS A 45 -0.89 -6.67 -2.02
CA CYS A 45 -1.61 -7.67 -2.82
C CYS A 45 -2.92 -7.13 -3.41
N GLY A 46 -3.20 -5.83 -3.26
CA GLY A 46 -4.34 -5.17 -3.87
C GLY A 46 -5.69 -5.41 -3.19
N ASN A 47 -5.73 -6.11 -2.04
CA ASN A 47 -6.94 -6.28 -1.23
C ASN A 47 -7.18 -5.04 -0.35
N HIS A 48 -7.28 -3.89 -1.00
CA HIS A 48 -7.41 -2.60 -0.35
C HIS A 48 -8.73 -2.49 0.43
N GLN A 49 -9.81 -3.09 -0.07
CA GLN A 49 -11.11 -3.02 0.60
C GLN A 49 -11.09 -3.73 1.95
N ALA A 50 -10.60 -4.98 2.00
CA ALA A 50 -10.47 -5.69 3.27
C ALA A 50 -9.48 -4.99 4.22
N ASN A 51 -8.40 -4.39 3.70
CA ASN A 51 -7.51 -3.60 4.56
C ASN A 51 -8.24 -2.40 5.19
N ALA A 52 -9.02 -1.68 4.40
CA ALA A 52 -9.72 -0.48 4.84
C ALA A 52 -10.89 -0.81 5.80
N ASP A 53 -11.62 -1.89 5.57
CA ASP A 53 -12.77 -2.29 6.40
C ASP A 53 -12.35 -3.04 7.67
N GLU A 54 -11.41 -3.99 7.56
CA GLU A 54 -11.06 -4.88 8.67
C GLU A 54 -9.95 -4.31 9.56
N HIS A 55 -8.94 -3.65 8.98
CA HIS A 55 -7.72 -3.32 9.72
C HIS A 55 -7.65 -1.86 10.20
N MET A 56 -8.35 -0.92 9.56
CA MET A 56 -8.28 0.51 9.92
C MET A 56 -8.56 0.78 11.40
N ASP A 57 -9.66 0.26 11.94
CA ASP A 57 -10.04 0.51 13.33
C ASP A 57 -9.11 -0.24 14.31
N GLN A 58 -8.68 -1.45 13.95
CA GLN A 58 -7.78 -2.26 14.78
C GLN A 58 -6.36 -1.70 14.85
N ILE A 59 -5.82 -1.21 13.72
CA ILE A 59 -4.51 -0.55 13.66
C ILE A 59 -4.53 0.77 14.44
N GLN A 60 -5.63 1.52 14.39
CA GLN A 60 -5.78 2.72 15.19
C GLN A 60 -5.80 2.39 16.69
N ALA A 61 -6.52 1.35 17.11
CA ALA A 61 -6.51 0.88 18.49
C ALA A 61 -5.11 0.42 18.94
N ALA A 62 -4.44 -0.40 18.13
CA ALA A 62 -3.10 -0.90 18.40
C ALA A 62 -2.08 0.24 18.54
N SER A 63 -2.17 1.28 17.70
CA SER A 63 -1.29 2.47 17.76
C SER A 63 -1.45 3.27 19.06
N ILE A 64 -2.68 3.39 19.56
CA ILE A 64 -2.97 4.07 20.83
C ILE A 64 -2.45 3.24 22.01
N GLN A 65 -2.72 1.94 22.02
CA GLN A 65 -2.39 1.04 23.13
C GLN A 65 -0.89 0.75 23.22
N ASN A 66 -0.19 0.76 22.08
CA ASN A 66 1.25 0.51 21.99
C ASN A 66 2.03 1.81 21.70
N ALA A 67 1.51 2.95 22.15
CA ALA A 67 2.14 4.25 21.95
C ALA A 67 3.58 4.26 22.48
N GLY A 68 4.53 4.68 21.65
CA GLY A 68 5.97 4.65 21.96
C GLY A 68 6.72 3.49 21.30
N ASN A 69 6.03 2.49 20.75
CA ASN A 69 6.65 1.46 19.91
C ASN A 69 6.79 1.97 18.47
N SER A 70 8.03 1.96 17.94
CA SER A 70 8.34 2.49 16.61
C SER A 70 7.84 1.63 15.44
N ILE A 71 7.41 0.40 15.71
CA ILE A 71 7.03 -0.56 14.66
C ILE A 71 5.67 -0.19 14.03
N GLY A 72 4.75 0.41 14.80
CA GLY A 72 3.38 0.67 14.37
C GLY A 72 3.20 1.74 13.28
N PHE A 73 4.21 2.58 13.03
CA PHE A 73 4.08 3.75 12.15
C PHE A 73 3.85 3.37 10.69
N TRP A 74 4.48 2.29 10.22
CA TRP A 74 4.35 1.86 8.83
C TRP A 74 2.96 1.29 8.55
N PHE A 75 2.40 0.53 9.50
CA PHE A 75 1.11 -0.14 9.35
C PHE A 75 -0.01 0.86 9.05
N GLU A 76 -0.08 1.95 9.82
CA GLU A 76 -1.05 3.03 9.62
C GLU A 76 -0.95 3.65 8.22
N ILE A 77 0.25 3.79 7.68
CA ILE A 77 0.48 4.40 6.36
C ILE A 77 -0.03 3.49 5.25
N TYR A 78 0.26 2.18 5.29
CA TYR A 78 -0.24 1.24 4.29
C TYR A 78 -1.76 1.08 4.35
N THR A 79 -2.34 1.04 5.55
CA THR A 79 -3.81 1.08 5.69
C THR A 79 -4.39 2.39 5.15
N ALA A 80 -3.74 3.53 5.39
CA ALA A 80 -4.20 4.81 4.85
C ALA A 80 -4.16 4.86 3.31
N ILE A 81 -3.14 4.28 2.68
CA ILE A 81 -3.08 4.14 1.21
C ILE A 81 -4.28 3.32 0.71
N SER A 82 -4.58 2.18 1.33
CA SER A 82 -5.77 1.38 1.00
C SER A 82 -7.07 2.14 1.19
N CYS A 83 -7.24 2.85 2.31
CA CYS A 83 -8.42 3.67 2.56
C CYS A 83 -8.61 4.74 1.49
N LEU A 84 -7.55 5.46 1.11
CA LEU A 84 -7.64 6.51 0.09
C LEU A 84 -7.94 5.94 -1.30
N HIS A 85 -7.42 4.76 -1.62
CA HIS A 85 -7.82 4.04 -2.84
C HIS A 85 -9.32 3.69 -2.82
N CYS A 86 -9.81 3.06 -1.75
CA CYS A 86 -11.23 2.69 -1.61
C CYS A 86 -12.15 3.92 -1.57
N ALA A 87 -11.65 5.07 -1.12
CA ALA A 87 -12.43 6.32 -1.10
C ALA A 87 -12.83 6.82 -2.50
N ARG A 88 -12.21 6.30 -3.58
CA ARG A 88 -12.55 6.62 -4.97
C ARG A 88 -13.89 6.04 -5.40
N SER A 89 -14.21 4.82 -4.94
CA SER A 89 -15.43 4.09 -5.26
C SER A 89 -16.46 4.08 -4.13
N ALA A 90 -16.04 4.37 -2.90
CA ALA A 90 -16.94 4.49 -1.76
C ALA A 90 -17.80 5.78 -1.83
N SER A 91 -18.98 5.72 -1.21
CA SER A 91 -19.92 6.86 -1.11
C SER A 91 -20.30 7.16 0.35
N GLY A 92 -20.97 8.30 0.56
CA GLY A 92 -21.56 8.66 1.85
C GLY A 92 -20.58 8.66 3.03
N ARG A 93 -21.02 8.05 4.15
CA ARG A 93 -20.27 8.02 5.42
C ARG A 93 -18.95 7.25 5.31
N GLN A 94 -18.89 6.18 4.52
CA GLN A 94 -17.70 5.36 4.38
C GLN A 94 -16.57 6.11 3.66
N CYS A 95 -16.89 6.78 2.55
CA CYS A 95 -15.94 7.65 1.84
C CYS A 95 -15.34 8.72 2.78
N GLN A 96 -16.18 9.32 3.62
CA GLN A 96 -15.73 10.31 4.60
C GLN A 96 -14.86 9.69 5.70
N LYS A 97 -15.17 8.47 6.17
CA LYS A 97 -14.36 7.73 7.14
C LYS A 97 -12.95 7.52 6.60
N TYR A 98 -12.82 6.99 5.39
CA TYR A 98 -11.53 6.76 4.73
C TYR A 98 -10.72 8.03 4.50
N LYS A 99 -11.35 9.09 3.97
CA LYS A 99 -10.68 10.38 3.76
C LYS A 99 -10.18 10.99 5.06
N ARG A 100 -10.95 10.88 6.15
CA ARG A 100 -10.55 11.35 7.49
C ARG A 100 -9.36 10.58 8.02
N PHE A 101 -9.38 9.24 7.91
CA PHE A 101 -8.27 8.41 8.34
C PHE A 101 -6.99 8.74 7.57
N GLY A 102 -7.04 8.76 6.23
CA GLY A 102 -5.89 9.15 5.42
C GLY A 102 -5.36 10.54 5.75
N LYS A 103 -6.25 11.51 6.05
CA LYS A 103 -5.84 12.89 6.38
C LYS A 103 -5.17 12.96 7.75
N HIS A 104 -5.64 12.15 8.71
CA HIS A 104 -5.01 12.02 10.01
C HIS A 104 -3.58 11.47 9.88
N ILE A 105 -3.41 10.38 9.12
CA ILE A 105 -2.11 9.75 8.90
C ILE A 105 -1.16 10.65 8.11
N SER A 106 -1.61 11.30 7.04
CA SER A 106 -0.77 12.25 6.28
C SER A 106 -0.24 13.39 7.16
N LYS A 107 -1.07 13.96 8.04
CA LYS A 107 -0.59 14.98 9.01
C LYS A 107 0.46 14.43 9.97
N LYS A 108 0.30 13.18 10.44
CA LYS A 108 1.24 12.49 11.32
C LYS A 108 2.58 12.30 10.63
N VAL A 109 2.58 11.79 9.39
CA VAL A 109 3.76 11.57 8.55
C VAL A 109 4.51 12.87 8.28
N LYS A 110 3.81 13.94 7.88
CA LYS A 110 4.44 15.25 7.64
C LYS A 110 5.13 15.80 8.89
N ARG A 111 4.53 15.60 10.07
CA ARG A 111 5.15 15.98 11.35
C ARG A 111 6.44 15.20 11.60
N TRP A 112 6.44 13.89 11.35
CA TRP A 112 7.64 13.06 11.50
C TRP A 112 8.76 13.48 10.54
N ILE A 113 8.42 13.80 9.29
CA ILE A 113 9.40 14.33 8.33
C ILE A 113 10.00 15.64 8.84
N ALA A 114 9.18 16.56 9.36
CA ALA A 114 9.66 17.81 9.95
C ALA A 114 10.54 17.59 11.20
N GLN A 115 10.35 16.48 11.91
CA GLN A 115 11.18 16.06 13.05
C GLN A 115 12.44 15.27 12.64
N GLY A 116 12.71 15.12 11.35
CA GLY A 116 13.92 14.47 10.82
C GLY A 116 13.75 13.02 10.36
N CYS A 117 12.54 12.45 10.43
CA CYS A 117 12.27 11.11 9.89
C CYS A 117 12.07 11.18 8.37
N ALA A 118 13.16 11.36 7.61
CA ALA A 118 13.10 11.46 6.15
C ALA A 118 12.76 10.11 5.47
N ASN A 119 12.86 9.00 6.18
CA ASN A 119 12.71 7.63 5.64
C ASN A 119 11.29 7.30 5.17
N VAL A 120 10.30 8.12 5.50
CA VAL A 120 8.88 7.96 5.09
C VAL A 120 8.46 8.92 3.99
N LYS A 121 9.39 9.73 3.44
CA LYS A 121 9.07 10.79 2.47
C LYS A 121 8.43 10.27 1.18
N GLN A 122 8.87 9.11 0.70
CA GLN A 122 8.30 8.44 -0.46
C GLN A 122 6.83 8.06 -0.24
N LEU A 123 6.46 7.67 0.99
CA LEU A 123 5.09 7.34 1.34
C LEU A 123 4.23 8.59 1.58
N ASP A 124 4.80 9.69 2.11
CA ASP A 124 4.07 10.99 2.15
C ASP A 124 3.70 11.45 0.73
N LEU A 125 4.63 11.32 -0.22
CA LEU A 125 4.37 11.63 -1.62
C LEU A 125 3.29 10.74 -2.24
N LEU A 126 3.25 9.46 -1.86
CA LEU A 126 2.21 8.52 -2.30
C LEU A 126 0.84 8.89 -1.72
N LEU A 127 0.78 9.24 -0.43
CA LEU A 127 -0.45 9.74 0.20
C LEU A 127 -0.94 11.03 -0.48
N ASP A 128 -0.04 11.98 -0.73
CA ASP A 128 -0.37 13.22 -1.43
C ASP A 128 -0.86 12.94 -2.86
N ALA A 129 -0.31 11.93 -3.55
CA ALA A 129 -0.77 11.51 -4.88
C ALA A 129 -2.21 10.97 -4.83
N GLU A 130 -2.49 10.07 -3.89
CA GLU A 130 -3.84 9.52 -3.67
C GLU A 130 -4.86 10.63 -3.33
N PHE A 131 -4.46 11.64 -2.54
CA PHE A 131 -5.30 12.82 -2.30
C PHE A 131 -5.54 13.65 -3.56
N ALA A 132 -4.53 13.83 -4.41
CA ALA A 132 -4.68 14.56 -5.66
C ALA A 132 -5.65 13.84 -6.61
N VAL A 133 -5.63 12.51 -6.65
CA VAL A 133 -6.61 11.69 -7.38
C VAL A 133 -8.03 11.93 -6.85
N LEU A 134 -8.22 11.87 -5.53
CA LEU A 134 -9.53 12.12 -4.91
C LEU A 134 -10.05 13.55 -5.12
N ALA A 135 -9.16 14.49 -5.45
CA ALA A 135 -9.48 15.87 -5.78
C ALA A 135 -9.70 16.11 -7.28
N GLY A 136 -9.55 15.08 -8.13
CA GLY A 136 -9.65 15.20 -9.59
C GLY A 136 -8.54 16.04 -10.23
N ASN A 137 -7.36 16.09 -9.61
CA ASN A 137 -6.22 16.86 -10.13
C ASN A 137 -5.17 15.93 -10.74
N ASP A 138 -5.44 15.48 -11.96
CA ASP A 138 -4.66 14.43 -12.63
C ASP A 138 -3.20 14.81 -12.86
N LYS A 139 -2.96 16.07 -13.27
CA LYS A 139 -1.60 16.61 -13.45
C LYS A 139 -0.79 16.53 -12.16
N LYS A 140 -1.38 16.93 -11.03
CA LYS A 140 -0.72 16.89 -9.73
C LYS A 140 -0.53 15.45 -9.25
N ALA A 141 -1.54 14.59 -9.43
CA ALA A 141 -1.45 13.17 -9.08
C ALA A 141 -0.28 12.50 -9.79
N GLY A 142 -0.18 12.64 -11.12
CA GLY A 142 0.91 12.07 -11.91
C GLY A 142 2.30 12.56 -11.48
N GLN A 143 2.44 13.86 -11.18
CA GLN A 143 3.71 14.42 -10.68
C GLN A 143 4.10 13.82 -9.31
N LEU A 144 3.14 13.65 -8.41
CA LEU A 144 3.38 13.12 -7.08
C LEU A 144 3.70 11.63 -7.10
N TYR A 145 2.99 10.82 -7.92
CA TYR A 145 3.33 9.41 -8.14
C TYR A 145 4.76 9.26 -8.67
N LYS A 146 5.12 9.96 -9.75
CA LYS A 146 6.48 9.91 -10.32
C LYS A 146 7.55 10.31 -9.29
N LYS A 147 7.26 11.32 -8.46
CA LYS A 147 8.18 11.74 -7.39
C LYS A 147 8.28 10.71 -6.28
N SER A 148 7.18 10.06 -5.91
CA SER A 148 7.16 8.96 -4.94
C SER A 148 8.03 7.80 -5.41
N ILE A 149 7.81 7.32 -6.65
CA ILE A 149 8.57 6.23 -7.27
C ILE A 149 10.07 6.54 -7.28
N LYS A 150 10.46 7.70 -7.82
CA LYS A 150 11.87 8.12 -7.87
C LYS A 150 12.50 8.25 -6.49
N THR A 151 11.74 8.72 -5.49
CA THR A 151 12.24 8.81 -4.13
C THR A 151 12.44 7.42 -3.53
N ALA A 152 11.50 6.49 -3.76
CA ALA A 152 11.53 5.13 -3.23
C ALA A 152 12.64 4.26 -3.86
N GLU A 153 12.97 4.49 -5.13
CA GLU A 153 14.00 3.73 -5.85
C GLU A 153 15.38 3.79 -5.18
N HIS A 154 15.71 4.92 -4.55
CA HIS A 154 16.98 5.12 -3.84
C HIS A 154 16.93 4.70 -2.37
N MET A 155 15.82 4.12 -1.90
CA MET A 155 15.64 3.69 -0.52
C MET A 155 15.87 2.18 -0.37
N PRO A 156 16.27 1.69 0.81
CA PRO A 156 16.41 0.25 1.06
C PRO A 156 15.12 -0.56 0.82
N ARG A 157 13.96 0.09 0.86
CA ARG A 157 12.65 -0.50 0.63
C ARG A 157 12.21 -0.34 -0.83
N VAL A 158 12.87 -1.05 -1.74
CA VAL A 158 12.51 -1.02 -3.18
C VAL A 158 11.07 -1.46 -3.45
N SER A 159 10.47 -2.25 -2.56
CA SER A 159 9.05 -2.62 -2.62
C SER A 159 8.11 -1.41 -2.59
N ASP A 160 8.46 -0.32 -1.90
CA ASP A 160 7.65 0.89 -1.89
C ASP A 160 7.60 1.55 -3.28
N ALA A 161 8.66 1.43 -4.07
CA ALA A 161 8.69 1.89 -5.46
C ALA A 161 7.78 1.03 -6.34
N GLY A 162 7.76 -0.29 -6.10
CA GLY A 162 6.83 -1.23 -6.72
C GLY A 162 5.38 -0.88 -6.42
N LEU A 163 5.04 -0.65 -5.15
CA LEU A 163 3.70 -0.25 -4.73
C LEU A 163 3.30 1.08 -5.38
N ALA A 164 4.14 2.11 -5.30
CA ALA A 164 3.83 3.41 -5.91
C ALA A 164 3.63 3.32 -7.43
N SER A 165 4.41 2.48 -8.12
CA SER A 165 4.31 2.24 -9.56
C SER A 165 3.01 1.50 -9.92
N GLU A 166 2.65 0.49 -9.14
CA GLU A 166 1.38 -0.24 -9.30
C GLU A 166 0.17 0.67 -9.08
N ARG A 167 0.14 1.42 -7.97
CA ARG A 167 -0.94 2.39 -7.68
C ARG A 167 -1.08 3.44 -8.79
N TYR A 168 0.04 3.88 -9.37
CA TYR A 168 0.04 4.84 -10.47
C TYR A 168 -0.50 4.21 -11.76
N GLY A 169 -0.03 3.01 -12.12
CA GLY A 169 -0.49 2.29 -13.30
C GLY A 169 -1.99 1.99 -13.27
N GLU A 170 -2.52 1.53 -12.14
CA GLU A 170 -3.96 1.31 -11.96
C GLU A 170 -4.76 2.62 -12.10
N TYR A 171 -4.23 3.73 -11.60
CA TYR A 171 -4.87 5.03 -11.75
C TYR A 171 -4.87 5.50 -13.22
N LEU A 172 -3.75 5.39 -13.93
CA LEU A 172 -3.63 5.74 -15.34
C LEU A 172 -4.60 4.94 -16.20
N LEU A 173 -4.71 3.63 -15.94
CA LEU A 173 -5.69 2.77 -16.61
C LEU A 173 -7.12 3.25 -16.36
N GLY A 174 -7.44 3.64 -15.13
CA GLY A 174 -8.75 4.18 -14.76
C GLY A 174 -9.13 5.50 -15.45
N ILE A 175 -8.15 6.28 -15.92
CA ILE A 175 -8.38 7.51 -16.71
C ILE A 175 -8.17 7.32 -18.21
N GLY A 176 -7.91 6.08 -18.67
CA GLY A 176 -7.75 5.73 -20.09
C GLY A 176 -6.34 5.94 -20.67
N ASP A 177 -5.33 6.24 -19.84
CA ASP A 177 -3.93 6.33 -20.27
C ASP A 177 -3.27 4.95 -20.25
N THR A 178 -3.59 4.15 -21.27
CA THR A 178 -3.14 2.75 -21.40
C THR A 178 -1.62 2.63 -21.56
N GLU A 179 -0.99 3.53 -22.32
CA GLU A 179 0.46 3.52 -22.54
C GLU A 179 1.21 3.84 -21.25
N GLY A 180 0.82 4.92 -20.55
CA GLY A 180 1.40 5.25 -19.27
C GLY A 180 1.13 4.18 -18.21
N ALA A 181 -0.04 3.53 -18.23
CA ALA A 181 -0.35 2.41 -17.35
C ALA A 181 0.58 1.22 -17.58
N ARG A 182 0.85 0.86 -18.83
CA ARG A 182 1.79 -0.21 -19.20
C ARG A 182 3.19 0.09 -18.67
N ASP A 183 3.68 1.31 -18.87
CA ASP A 183 5.02 1.71 -18.40
C ASP A 183 5.12 1.64 -16.87
N ALA A 184 4.13 2.20 -16.17
CA ALA A 184 4.11 2.19 -14.71
C ALA A 184 4.02 0.76 -14.13
N LEU A 185 3.19 -0.10 -14.71
CA LEU A 185 3.08 -1.50 -14.28
C LEU A 185 4.34 -2.31 -14.61
N SER A 186 5.02 -2.01 -15.72
CA SER A 186 6.29 -2.65 -16.07
C SER A 186 7.39 -2.30 -15.06
N HIS A 187 7.47 -1.04 -14.61
CA HIS A 187 8.36 -0.66 -13.50
C HIS A 187 7.98 -1.35 -12.19
N ALA A 188 6.67 -1.52 -11.91
CA ALA A 188 6.23 -2.26 -10.73
C ALA A 188 6.77 -3.71 -10.76
N LEU A 189 6.69 -4.39 -11.91
CA LEU A 189 7.26 -5.73 -12.09
C LEU A 189 8.77 -5.76 -11.85
N GLU A 190 9.52 -4.77 -12.36
CA GLU A 190 10.97 -4.68 -12.14
C GLU A 190 11.29 -4.53 -10.64
N PHE A 191 10.63 -3.60 -9.95
CA PHE A 191 10.86 -3.37 -8.52
C PHE A 191 10.48 -4.58 -7.67
N TYR A 192 9.39 -5.27 -7.97
CA TYR A 192 8.99 -6.47 -7.25
C TYR A 192 9.89 -7.67 -7.56
N SER A 193 10.41 -7.79 -8.78
CA SER A 193 11.43 -8.77 -9.13
C SER A 193 12.74 -8.51 -8.37
N ARG A 194 13.21 -7.25 -8.33
CA ARG A 194 14.38 -6.83 -7.52
C ARG A 194 14.17 -7.04 -6.02
N TRP A 195 12.93 -6.93 -5.54
CA TRP A 195 12.58 -7.24 -4.16
C TRP A 195 12.57 -8.75 -3.86
N GLY A 196 12.48 -9.61 -4.90
CA GLY A 196 12.43 -11.06 -4.77
C GLY A 196 11.03 -11.61 -4.46
N SER A 197 9.98 -10.95 -4.95
CA SER A 197 8.60 -11.37 -4.71
C SER A 197 7.93 -11.88 -6.00
N ASP A 198 8.20 -13.14 -6.35
CA ASP A 198 7.65 -13.79 -7.55
C ASP A 198 6.12 -13.82 -7.55
N LEU A 199 5.49 -14.06 -6.39
CA LEU A 199 4.04 -13.97 -6.23
C LEU A 199 3.47 -12.64 -6.71
N LYS A 200 4.18 -11.55 -6.45
CA LYS A 200 3.68 -10.21 -6.79
C LYS A 200 3.90 -9.89 -8.26
N VAL A 201 5.03 -10.36 -8.82
CA VAL A 201 5.30 -10.31 -10.26
C VAL A 201 4.19 -11.06 -11.02
N GLU A 202 3.89 -12.29 -10.61
CA GLU A 202 2.88 -13.11 -11.27
C GLU A 202 1.49 -12.50 -11.09
N SER A 203 1.11 -12.10 -9.87
CA SER A 203 -0.18 -11.45 -9.60
C SER A 203 -0.46 -10.24 -10.51
N ILE A 204 0.54 -9.38 -10.74
CA ILE A 204 0.39 -8.23 -11.64
C ILE A 204 0.30 -8.69 -13.10
N ARG A 205 1.14 -9.64 -13.52
CA ARG A 205 1.12 -10.19 -14.89
C ARG A 205 -0.23 -10.81 -15.21
N SER A 206 -0.78 -11.65 -14.35
CA SER A 206 -2.08 -12.29 -14.60
C SER A 206 -3.21 -11.25 -14.58
N LYS A 207 -3.19 -10.28 -13.65
CA LYS A 207 -4.23 -9.23 -13.57
C LYS A 207 -4.25 -8.31 -14.79
N HIS A 208 -3.09 -8.06 -15.39
CA HIS A 208 -2.92 -7.10 -16.49
C HIS A 208 -2.35 -7.77 -17.75
N GLU A 209 -2.68 -9.05 -17.99
CA GLU A 209 -2.08 -9.87 -19.06
C GLU A 209 -2.18 -9.19 -20.43
N GLU A 210 -3.40 -8.77 -20.82
CA GLU A 210 -3.65 -8.12 -22.11
C GLU A 210 -2.87 -6.79 -22.27
N LEU A 211 -2.65 -6.07 -21.16
CA LEU A 211 -1.92 -4.82 -21.18
C LEU A 211 -0.41 -5.03 -21.30
N LEU A 212 0.11 -6.04 -20.62
CA LEU A 212 1.55 -6.31 -20.45
C LEU A 212 2.10 -7.34 -21.45
N ARG A 213 1.25 -7.96 -22.28
CA ARG A 213 1.69 -8.85 -23.35
C ARG A 213 2.67 -8.10 -24.27
N PRO A 214 3.83 -8.70 -24.61
CA PRO A 214 4.72 -8.14 -25.62
C PRO A 214 3.93 -7.95 -26.92
N LEU A 215 3.98 -6.76 -27.50
CA LEU A 215 3.44 -6.55 -28.84
C LEU A 215 4.30 -7.42 -29.79
N ASN A 216 3.70 -8.46 -30.36
CA ASN A 216 4.31 -9.17 -31.48
C ASN A 216 4.35 -8.18 -32.66
N ILE A 217 5.51 -7.58 -32.90
CA ILE A 217 5.81 -6.76 -34.09
C ILE A 217 6.52 -7.64 -35.10
#